data_AF-A0A538REC5-F1
#
_entry.id   AF-A0A538REC5-F1
#
_cell.length_a   1.000
_cell.length_b   1.000
_cell.length_c   1.000
_cell.angle_alpha   90.00
_cell.angle_beta   90.00
_cell.angle_gamma   90.00
#
_symmetry.space_group_name_H-M   'P 1'
#
loop_
_entity.id
_entity.type
_entity.pdbx_description
1 polymer ?
#
loop_
_entity_poly.entity_id
_entity_poly.type
_entity_poly.pdbx_seq_one_letter_code
_entity_poly.pdbx_strand_id
1 'polypeptide(L)'
;MTIRIEKETHRLKTMIRLSGRLQSQHLDELKTQLEGARSRIALDLNGVTLVDVEIVRFLNACEKGGVKLLNCWPYIQEWMIREKGREG
;
A
#
# COMPACT_ATOMS: atom_id res chain seq x y z
N MET A 1 7.57 15.96 3.10
CA MET A 1 8.32 15.11 2.15
C MET A 1 7.34 14.54 1.16
N THR A 2 7.72 14.36 -0.10
CA THR A 2 6.84 13.85 -1.17
C THR A 2 7.10 12.36 -1.37
N ILE A 3 6.05 11.53 -1.35
CA ILE A 3 6.14 10.13 -1.77
C ILE A 3 6.21 10.05 -3.30
N ARG A 4 6.85 9.01 -3.82
CA ARG A 4 6.79 8.72 -5.25
C ARG A 4 5.79 7.60 -5.49
N ILE A 5 4.84 7.87 -6.38
CA ILE A 5 3.86 6.89 -6.85
C ILE A 5 4.05 6.72 -8.35
N GLU A 6 4.28 5.49 -8.79
CA GLU A 6 4.31 5.15 -10.21
C GLU A 6 3.21 4.14 -10.50
N LYS A 7 2.33 4.45 -11.46
CA LYS A 7 1.21 3.59 -11.82
C LYS A 7 1.40 3.04 -13.22
N GLU A 8 1.35 1.74 -13.34
CA GLU A 8 1.51 1.03 -14.61
C GLU A 8 0.32 0.08 -14.79
N THR A 9 -0.42 0.25 -15.88
CA THR A 9 -1.58 -0.61 -16.18
C THR A 9 -1.33 -1.41 -17.45
N HIS A 10 -1.40 -2.73 -17.32
CA HIS A 10 -1.26 -3.68 -18.41
C HIS A 10 -2.50 -4.56 -18.48
N ARG A 11 -3.28 -4.40 -19.56
CA ARG A 11 -4.55 -5.09 -19.79
C ARG A 11 -5.51 -4.92 -18.58
N LEU A 12 -5.65 -5.97 -17.78
CA LEU A 12 -6.56 -6.05 -16.63
C LEU A 12 -5.83 -6.06 -15.28
N LYS A 13 -4.56 -5.65 -15.26
CA LYS A 13 -3.74 -5.56 -14.05
C LYS A 13 -3.14 -4.18 -13.92
N THR A 14 -3.24 -3.61 -12.73
CA THR A 14 -2.63 -2.33 -12.40
C THR A 14 -1.62 -2.55 -11.28
N MET A 15 -0.37 -2.17 -11.55
CA MET A 15 0.71 -2.15 -10.59
C MET A 15 0.92 -0.70 -10.13
N ILE A 16 0.97 -0.47 -8.83
CA ILE A 16 1.32 0.82 -8.24
C ILE A 16 2.60 0.62 -7.43
N ARG A 17 3.70 1.23 -7.87
CA ARG A 17 4.97 1.22 -7.14
C ARG A 17 5.01 2.42 -6.21
N LEU A 18 5.32 2.15 -4.95
CA LEU A 18 5.42 3.14 -3.89
C LEU A 18 6.88 3.27 -3.47
N SER A 19 7.34 4.50 -3.29
CA SER A 19 8.71 4.74 -2.84
C SER A 19 8.82 5.94 -1.90
N GLY A 20 9.73 5.82 -0.93
CA GLY A 20 9.98 6.81 0.11
C GLY A 20 9.29 6.49 1.44
N ARG A 21 9.06 7.54 2.23
CA ARG A 21 8.41 7.46 3.54
C ARG A 21 6.92 7.70 3.39
N LEU A 22 6.12 6.67 3.66
CA LEU A 22 4.67 6.76 3.63
C LEU A 22 4.16 7.19 5.01
N GLN A 23 3.21 8.10 5.01
CA GLN A 23 2.64 8.71 6.23
C GLN A 23 1.17 9.02 5.98
N SER A 24 0.41 9.22 7.05
CA SER A 24 -1.02 9.49 7.05
C SER A 24 -1.44 10.62 6.11
N GLN A 25 -0.64 11.68 6.00
CA GLN A 25 -0.88 12.79 5.07
C GLN A 25 -0.96 12.38 3.59
N HIS A 26 -0.45 11.21 3.23
CA HIS A 26 -0.46 10.68 1.87
C HIS A 26 -1.61 9.70 1.61
N LEU A 27 -2.43 9.40 2.61
CA LEU A 27 -3.49 8.38 2.50
C LEU A 27 -4.53 8.74 1.44
N ASP A 28 -4.95 10.00 1.38
CA ASP A 28 -5.99 10.41 0.44
C ASP A 28 -5.50 10.31 -1.01
N GLU A 29 -4.22 10.64 -1.25
CA GLU A 29 -3.58 10.42 -2.55
C GLU A 29 -3.52 8.92 -2.89
N LEU A 30 -3.09 8.07 -1.96
CA LEU A 30 -3.02 6.62 -2.16
C LEU A 30 -4.41 6.00 -2.46
N LYS A 31 -5.45 6.41 -1.72
CA LYS A 31 -6.84 5.97 -1.96
C LYS A 31 -7.32 6.37 -3.34
N THR A 32 -7.07 7.62 -3.75
CA THR A 32 -7.44 8.14 -5.07
C THR A 32 -6.81 7.31 -6.20
N GLN A 33 -5.55 6.88 -6.03
CA GLN A 33 -4.88 6.04 -7.02
C GLN A 33 -5.49 4.63 -7.15
N LEU A 34 -6.08 4.10 -6.07
CA LEU A 34 -6.73 2.80 -6.02
C LEU A 34 -8.16 2.81 -6.59
N GLU A 35 -8.96 3.83 -6.30
CA GLU A 35 -10.37 3.93 -6.73
C GLU A 35 -10.54 3.96 -8.25
N GLY A 36 -9.54 4.47 -8.97
CA GLY A 36 -9.55 4.53 -10.44
C GLY A 36 -9.25 3.21 -11.17
N ALA A 37 -8.95 2.11 -10.45
CA ALA A 37 -8.55 0.85 -11.08
C ALA A 37 -9.69 -0.17 -11.09
N ARG A 38 -10.29 -0.40 -12.28
CA ARG A 38 -11.26 -1.50 -12.51
C ARG A 38 -10.61 -2.89 -12.65
N SER A 39 -9.29 -2.94 -12.54
CA SER A 39 -8.39 -4.06 -12.79
C SER A 39 -7.90 -4.70 -11.49
N ARG A 40 -7.32 -5.90 -11.57
CA ARG A 40 -6.63 -6.50 -10.42
C ARG A 40 -5.45 -5.62 -10.00
N ILE A 41 -5.50 -5.11 -8.78
CA ILE A 41 -4.51 -4.16 -8.25
C ILE A 41 -3.40 -4.91 -7.50
N ALA A 42 -2.16 -4.49 -7.73
CA ALA A 42 -1.03 -4.82 -6.89
C ALA A 42 -0.28 -3.55 -6.45
N LEU A 43 0.14 -3.51 -5.18
CA LEU A 43 1.01 -2.49 -4.61
C LEU A 43 2.42 -3.07 -4.46
N ASP A 44 3.41 -2.43 -5.07
CA ASP A 44 4.82 -2.78 -4.91
C ASP A 44 5.48 -1.84 -3.90
N LEU A 45 5.95 -2.41 -2.80
CA LEU A 45 6.53 -1.71 -1.66
C LEU A 45 8.07 -1.72 -1.67
N ASN A 46 8.71 -2.17 -2.77
CA ASN A 46 10.17 -2.33 -2.82
C ASN A 46 10.94 -1.04 -2.46
N GLY A 47 10.42 0.13 -2.87
CA GLY A 47 11.03 1.43 -2.59
C GLY A 47 10.61 2.07 -1.27
N VAL A 48 9.79 1.41 -0.44
CA VAL A 48 9.28 1.96 0.81
C VAL A 48 10.30 1.80 1.92
N THR A 49 10.72 2.93 2.50
CA THR A 49 11.75 2.96 3.54
C THR A 49 11.19 3.12 4.94
N LEU A 50 9.99 3.69 5.07
CA LEU A 50 9.27 3.77 6.34
C LEU A 50 7.77 3.92 6.09
N VAL A 51 6.97 3.37 7.01
CA VAL A 51 5.52 3.52 7.10
C VAL A 51 5.13 3.97 8.51
N ASP A 52 4.07 4.74 8.65
CA ASP A 52 3.43 4.97 9.94
C ASP A 52 2.28 3.98 10.19
N VAL A 53 1.70 4.03 11.38
CA VAL A 53 0.63 3.11 11.80
C VAL A 53 -0.63 3.22 10.94
N GLU A 54 -0.98 4.44 10.50
CA GLU A 54 -2.17 4.65 9.67
C GLU A 54 -1.98 4.06 8.27
N ILE A 55 -0.76 4.14 7.71
CA ILE A 55 -0.41 3.44 6.48
C ILE A 55 -0.44 1.92 6.68
N VAL A 56 0.02 1.39 7.81
CA VAL A 56 -0.07 -0.05 8.12
C VAL A 56 -1.52 -0.53 8.12
N ARG A 57 -2.42 0.20 8.79
CA ARG A 57 -3.87 -0.09 8.79
C ARG A 57 -4.46 -0.04 7.39
N PHE A 58 -4.07 0.95 6.60
CA PHE A 58 -4.47 1.04 5.20
C PHE A 58 -3.98 -0.16 4.37
N LEU A 59 -2.73 -0.59 4.51
CA LEU A 59 -2.20 -1.77 3.82
C LEU A 59 -2.96 -3.05 4.22
N ASN A 60 -3.33 -3.18 5.50
CA ASN A 60 -4.18 -4.27 5.98
C ASN A 60 -5.56 -4.25 5.31
N ALA A 61 -6.19 -3.08 5.22
CA ALA A 61 -7.47 -2.90 4.55
C ALA A 61 -7.38 -3.23 3.05
N CYS A 62 -6.30 -2.81 2.37
CA CYS A 62 -6.03 -3.16 0.98
C CYS A 62 -5.93 -4.68 0.78
N GLU A 63 -5.13 -5.37 1.61
CA GLU A 63 -4.97 -6.83 1.52
C GLU A 63 -6.31 -7.55 1.75
N LYS A 64 -7.10 -7.11 2.74
CA LYS A 64 -8.45 -7.63 3.00
C LYS A 64 -9.41 -7.38 1.83
N GLY A 65 -9.23 -6.26 1.12
CA GLY A 65 -9.97 -5.91 -0.10
C GLY A 65 -9.50 -6.64 -1.36
N GLY A 66 -8.54 -7.56 -1.26
CA GLY A 66 -8.03 -8.35 -2.38
C GLY A 66 -6.92 -7.67 -3.20
N VAL A 67 -6.37 -6.55 -2.72
CA VAL A 67 -5.20 -5.91 -3.32
C VAL A 67 -3.95 -6.74 -2.95
N LYS A 68 -3.14 -7.09 -3.94
CA LYS A 68 -1.91 -7.85 -3.69
C LYS A 68 -0.79 -6.91 -3.25
N LEU A 69 -0.16 -7.18 -2.10
CA LEU A 69 1.07 -6.50 -1.70
C LEU A 69 2.29 -7.27 -2.21
N LEU A 70 3.22 -6.59 -2.87
CA LEU A 70 4.43 -7.13 -3.46
C LEU A 70 5.65 -6.47 -2.82
N ASN A 71 6.76 -7.21 -2.73
CA ASN A 71 8.03 -6.75 -2.18
C ASN A 71 7.85 -6.02 -0.83
N CYS A 72 6.90 -6.49 -0.02
CA CYS A 72 6.63 -5.94 1.30
C CYS A 72 7.79 -6.31 2.22
N TRP A 73 8.50 -5.30 2.71
CA TRP A 73 9.65 -5.52 3.58
C TRP A 73 9.20 -6.23 4.88
N PRO A 74 10.00 -7.15 5.44
CA PRO A 74 9.60 -7.95 6.60
C PRO A 74 9.10 -7.11 7.78
N TYR A 75 9.72 -5.96 8.05
CA TYR A 75 9.29 -5.09 9.14
C TYR A 75 7.87 -4.54 8.93
N ILE A 76 7.47 -4.24 7.69
CA ILE A 76 6.11 -3.76 7.37
C ILE A 76 5.11 -4.91 7.59
N GLN A 77 5.45 -6.13 7.15
CA GLN A 77 4.62 -7.31 7.36
C GLN A 77 4.40 -7.60 8.86
N GLU A 78 5.46 -7.50 9.66
CA GLU A 78 5.36 -7.65 11.12
C GLU A 78 4.44 -6.62 11.76
N TRP A 79 4.54 -5.34 11.35
CA TRP A 79 3.63 -4.30 11.84
C TRP A 79 2.18 -4.55 11.39
N MET A 80 1.97 -5.00 10.16
CA MET A 80 0.65 -5.37 9.65
C MET A 80 0.02 -6.50 10.48
N ILE A 81 0.79 -7.56 10.77
CA ILE A 81 0.34 -8.70 11.61
C ILE A 81 -0.02 -8.21 13.02
N ARG A 82 0.84 -7.40 13.63
CA ARG A 82 0.61 -6.85 14.98
C ARG A 82 -0.65 -6.00 15.04
N GLU A 83 -0.88 -5.15 14.03
CA GLU A 83 -2.03 -4.25 14.03
C GLU A 83 -3.35 -5.00 13.81
N LYS A 84 -3.36 -6.06 12.97
CA LYS A 84 -4.54 -6.94 12.84
C LYS A 84 -5.00 -7.53 14.17
N GLY A 85 -4.07 -7.84 15.07
CA GLY A 85 -4.37 -8.36 16.40
C GLY A 85 -4.93 -7.33 17.39
N ARG A 86 -4.88 -6.04 17.06
CA ARG A 86 -5.39 -4.93 17.91
C ARG A 86 -6.78 -4.43 17.47
N GLU A 87 -7.21 -4.80 16.27
CA GLU A 87 -8.55 -4.53 15.73
C GLU A 87 -9.59 -5.59 16.14
N GLY A 88 -9.19 -6.57 16.95
CA GLY A 88 -10.03 -7.66 17.47
C GLY A 88 -10.44 -7.50 18.93
#